data_AF-A0A1Q9NI91-F1
#
_entry.id   AF-A0A1Q9NI91-F1
#
_cell.length_a   1.000
_cell.length_b   1.000
_cell.length_c   1.000
_cell.angle_alpha   90.00
_cell.angle_beta   90.00
_cell.angle_gamma   90.00
#
_symmetry.space_group_name_H-M   'P 1'
#
loop_
_entity.id
_entity.type
_entity.pdbx_description
1 polymer ?
#
loop_
_entity_poly.entity_id
_entity_poly.type
_entity_poly.pdbx_seq_one_letter_code
_entity_poly.pdbx_strand_id
1 'polypeptide(L)'
;MLKWSKYLSMDLLLQKWQTEFKKGFSKPLILFTLSKIERSYPFLLTKKIMELTKGQISIAGSNIYPMLKGLEEEGLIISQVDEKDRKYYELSKNGKKFLAQLDISIKEFTEVISDIRS
;
A
#
# COMPACT_ATOMS: atom_id res chain seq x y z
N MET A 1 13.70 -35.55 18.85
CA MET A 1 12.36 -34.94 18.67
C MET A 1 12.42 -33.43 18.99
N LEU A 2 13.18 -32.63 18.23
CA LEU A 2 13.44 -31.19 18.52
C LEU A 2 13.57 -30.27 17.27
N LYS A 3 13.52 -30.82 16.05
CA LYS A 3 13.69 -30.01 14.83
C LYS A 3 12.45 -29.18 14.48
N TRP A 4 11.25 -29.70 14.71
CA TRP A 4 9.98 -29.09 14.32
C TRP A 4 9.67 -27.76 15.04
N SER A 5 10.04 -27.64 16.33
CA SER A 5 9.84 -26.42 17.11
C SER A 5 10.64 -25.22 16.58
N LYS A 6 11.86 -25.47 16.06
CA LYS A 6 12.73 -24.44 15.46
C LYS A 6 12.25 -24.00 14.07
N TYR A 7 11.72 -24.91 13.26
CA TYR A 7 11.14 -24.54 11.96
C TYR A 7 9.86 -23.73 12.15
N LEU A 8 9.00 -24.12 13.09
CA LEU A 8 7.82 -23.35 13.46
C LEU A 8 8.19 -21.91 13.89
N SER A 9 9.27 -21.72 14.66
CA SER A 9 9.71 -20.37 15.02
C SER A 9 10.27 -19.57 13.83
N MET A 10 10.97 -20.22 12.90
CA MET A 10 11.46 -19.57 11.68
C MET A 10 10.31 -19.16 10.75
N ASP A 11 9.30 -20.02 10.57
CA ASP A 11 8.12 -19.72 9.76
C ASP A 11 7.33 -18.55 10.33
N LEU A 12 7.17 -18.49 11.66
CA LEU A 12 6.54 -17.36 12.36
C LEU A 12 7.33 -16.07 12.19
N LEU A 13 8.67 -16.12 12.26
CA LEU A 13 9.53 -14.97 12.01
C LEU A 13 9.40 -14.49 10.55
N LEU A 14 9.40 -15.40 9.59
CA LEU A 14 9.21 -15.07 8.17
C LEU A 14 7.85 -14.42 7.93
N GLN A 15 6.77 -14.98 8.49
CA GLN A 15 5.43 -14.40 8.41
C GLN A 15 5.35 -13.00 9.01
N LYS A 16 6.01 -12.78 10.16
CA LYS A 16 6.12 -11.45 10.77
C LYS A 16 6.80 -10.47 9.81
N TRP A 17 7.94 -10.84 9.22
CA TRP A 17 8.67 -9.98 8.28
C TRP A 17 7.86 -9.68 7.01
N GLN A 18 7.20 -10.69 6.43
CA GLN A 18 6.29 -10.49 5.31
C GLN A 18 5.17 -9.50 5.65
N THR A 19 4.64 -9.56 6.87
CA THR A 19 3.61 -8.63 7.35
C THR A 19 4.15 -7.20 7.45
N GLU A 20 5.35 -7.01 8.00
CA GLU A 20 5.98 -5.69 8.10
C GLU A 20 6.27 -5.08 6.72
N PHE A 21 6.73 -5.87 5.74
CA PHE A 21 6.87 -5.40 4.37
C PHE A 21 5.53 -4.94 3.79
N LYS A 22 4.47 -5.75 3.91
CA LYS A 22 3.13 -5.38 3.41
C LYS A 22 2.62 -4.09 4.06
N LYS A 23 2.85 -3.89 5.36
CA LYS A 23 2.51 -2.64 6.06
C LYS A 23 3.28 -1.46 5.48
N GLY A 24 4.59 -1.58 5.30
CA GLY A 24 5.44 -0.54 4.71
C GLY A 24 4.99 -0.11 3.31
N PHE A 25 4.52 -1.05 2.49
CA PHE A 25 4.05 -0.76 1.13
C PHE A 25 2.55 -0.37 1.04
N SER A 26 1.81 -0.35 2.14
CA SER A 26 0.35 -0.09 2.10
C SER A 26 0.00 1.32 1.59
N LYS A 27 0.66 2.37 2.10
CA LYS A 27 0.46 3.76 1.62
C LYS A 27 0.89 3.94 0.15
N PRO A 28 2.09 3.48 -0.28
CA PRO A 28 2.47 3.50 -1.69
C PRO A 28 1.44 2.84 -2.61
N LEU A 29 0.92 1.67 -2.23
CA LEU A 29 -0.07 0.94 -3.03
C LEU A 29 -1.38 1.70 -3.18
N ILE A 30 -1.81 2.44 -2.16
CA ILE A 30 -2.97 3.34 -2.28
C ILE A 30 -2.72 4.39 -3.35
N LEU A 31 -1.56 5.07 -3.32
CA LEU A 31 -1.22 6.12 -4.28
C LEU A 31 -1.10 5.58 -5.72
N PHE A 32 -0.37 4.47 -5.91
CA PHE A 32 -0.26 3.80 -7.21
C PHE A 32 -1.60 3.28 -7.74
N THR A 33 -2.51 2.88 -6.85
CA THR A 33 -3.84 2.46 -7.28
C THR A 33 -4.66 3.64 -7.76
N LEU A 34 -4.68 4.74 -7.00
CA LEU A 34 -5.35 5.99 -7.38
C LEU A 34 -4.79 6.60 -8.67
N SER A 35 -3.49 6.43 -8.95
CA SER A 35 -2.92 6.86 -10.24
C SER A 35 -3.45 6.07 -11.45
N LYS A 36 -3.98 4.86 -11.24
CA LYS A 36 -4.51 4.00 -12.31
C LYS A 36 -6.02 4.12 -12.53
N ILE A 37 -6.79 4.41 -11.48
CA ILE A 37 -8.27 4.45 -11.54
C ILE A 37 -8.85 5.86 -11.37
N GLU A 38 -7.98 6.88 -11.32
CA GLU A 38 -8.26 8.31 -11.13
C GLU A 38 -8.93 8.65 -9.80
N ARG A 39 -10.11 8.09 -9.51
CA ARG A 39 -10.88 8.31 -8.29
C ARG A 39 -11.52 7.02 -7.76
N SER A 40 -11.60 6.88 -6.44
CA SER A 40 -12.28 5.73 -5.80
C SER A 40 -12.76 6.04 -4.40
N TYR A 41 -13.73 5.26 -3.91
CA TYR A 41 -14.10 5.23 -2.49
C TYR A 41 -13.41 4.04 -1.79
N PRO A 42 -13.30 4.05 -0.45
CA PRO A 42 -12.43 3.12 0.30
C PRO A 42 -12.66 1.64 0.00
N PHE A 43 -13.91 1.19 -0.05
CA PHE A 43 -14.23 -0.21 -0.32
C PHE A 43 -13.77 -0.68 -1.72
N LEU A 44 -13.99 0.12 -2.77
CA LEU A 44 -13.48 -0.22 -4.10
C LEU A 44 -11.97 -0.11 -4.17
N LEU A 45 -11.38 0.81 -3.42
CA LEU A 45 -9.93 0.98 -3.39
C LEU A 45 -9.24 -0.26 -2.80
N THR A 46 -9.74 -0.79 -1.67
CA THR A 46 -9.28 -2.07 -1.11
C THR A 46 -9.40 -3.21 -2.13
N LYS A 47 -10.55 -3.31 -2.82
CA LYS A 47 -10.75 -4.34 -3.85
C LYS A 47 -9.74 -4.21 -5.00
N LYS A 48 -9.50 -2.99 -5.47
CA LYS A 48 -8.58 -2.75 -6.57
C LYS A 48 -7.13 -3.02 -6.19
N ILE A 49 -6.71 -2.69 -4.97
CA ILE A 49 -5.38 -3.04 -4.45
C ILE A 49 -5.22 -4.57 -4.42
N MET A 50 -6.21 -5.29 -3.93
CA MET A 50 -6.19 -6.75 -3.90
C MET A 50 -6.09 -7.35 -5.31
N GLU A 51 -6.83 -6.81 -6.28
CA GLU A 51 -6.76 -7.21 -7.69
C GLU A 51 -5.37 -6.93 -8.29
N LEU A 52 -4.87 -5.71 -8.16
CA LEU A 52 -3.58 -5.28 -8.73
C LEU A 52 -2.38 -6.03 -8.13
N THR A 53 -2.52 -6.49 -6.88
CA THR A 53 -1.49 -7.28 -6.18
C THR A 53 -1.72 -8.80 -6.28
N LYS A 54 -2.65 -9.25 -7.14
CA LYS A 54 -2.96 -10.67 -7.35
C LYS A 54 -3.29 -11.40 -6.04
N GLY A 55 -4.00 -10.74 -5.14
CA GLY A 55 -4.40 -11.26 -3.83
C GLY A 55 -3.30 -11.26 -2.76
N GLN A 56 -2.08 -10.83 -3.07
CA GLN A 56 -0.98 -10.87 -2.09
C GLN A 56 -1.13 -9.83 -0.97
N ILE A 57 -1.78 -8.70 -1.27
CA ILE A 57 -1.96 -7.60 -0.34
C ILE A 57 -3.43 -7.21 -0.29
N SER A 58 -3.97 -7.18 0.93
CA SER A 58 -5.31 -6.68 1.21
C SER A 58 -5.23 -5.69 2.35
N ILE A 59 -5.91 -4.56 2.21
CA ILE A 59 -5.99 -3.53 3.25
C ILE A 59 -7.37 -3.63 3.89
N ALA A 60 -7.42 -4.04 5.15
CA ALA A 60 -8.65 -4.12 5.92
C ALA A 60 -9.37 -2.77 5.95
N GLY A 61 -10.71 -2.80 5.97
CA GLY A 61 -11.53 -1.58 6.04
C GLY A 61 -11.19 -0.71 7.25
N SER A 62 -10.90 -1.32 8.42
CA SER A 62 -10.47 -0.60 9.62
C SER A 62 -9.15 0.16 9.45
N ASN A 63 -8.29 -0.27 8.52
CA ASN A 63 -6.97 0.32 8.29
C ASN A 63 -6.97 1.35 7.15
N ILE A 64 -7.84 1.19 6.15
CA ILE A 64 -7.83 2.08 4.98
C ILE A 64 -8.29 3.50 5.33
N TYR A 65 -9.24 3.68 6.25
CA TYR A 65 -9.73 5.01 6.63
C TYR A 65 -8.64 5.87 7.31
N PRO A 66 -7.92 5.37 8.34
CA PRO A 66 -6.79 6.11 8.91
C PRO A 66 -5.68 6.41 7.88
N MET A 67 -5.39 5.48 6.97
CA MET A 67 -4.37 5.70 5.93
C MET A 67 -4.78 6.80 4.94
N LEU A 68 -6.05 6.79 4.48
CA LEU A 68 -6.58 7.83 3.61
C LEU A 68 -6.58 9.19 4.30
N LYS A 69 -7.01 9.24 5.58
CA LYS A 69 -6.94 10.47 6.38
C LYS A 69 -5.51 11.01 6.46
N GLY A 70 -4.53 10.16 6.77
CA GLY A 70 -3.12 10.57 6.83
C GLY A 70 -2.58 11.06 5.48
N LEU A 71 -2.90 10.38 4.38
CA LEU A 71 -2.50 10.83 3.04
C LEU A 71 -3.16 12.16 2.62
N GLU A 72 -4.38 12.42 3.11
CA GLU A 72 -5.11 13.68 2.91
C GLU A 72 -4.48 14.81 3.74
N GLU A 73 -4.14 14.55 4.99
CA GLU A 73 -3.40 15.48 5.87
C GLU A 73 -1.99 15.81 5.33
N GLU A 74 -1.33 14.83 4.70
CA GLU A 74 -0.06 15.01 3.97
C GLU A 74 -0.24 15.77 2.63
N GLY A 75 -1.47 16.06 2.21
CA GLY A 75 -1.79 16.76 0.96
C GLY A 75 -1.51 15.94 -0.31
N LEU A 76 -1.33 14.62 -0.19
CA LEU A 76 -1.05 13.71 -1.31
C LEU A 76 -2.32 13.28 -2.03
N ILE A 77 -3.44 13.21 -1.32
CA ILE A 77 -4.76 12.96 -1.91
C ILE A 77 -5.73 14.07 -1.52
N ILE A 78 -6.78 14.21 -2.33
CA ILE A 78 -7.93 15.06 -2.02
C ILE A 78 -9.20 14.21 -2.03
N SER A 79 -10.27 14.71 -1.43
CA SER A 79 -11.55 14.04 -1.41
C SER A 79 -12.72 14.91 -1.84
N GLN A 80 -13.76 14.23 -2.33
CA GLN A 80 -15.04 14.81 -2.72
C GLN A 80 -16.17 13.92 -2.20
N VAL A 81 -17.27 14.52 -1.76
CA VAL A 81 -18.46 13.80 -1.31
C VAL A 81 -19.50 13.83 -2.44
N ASP A 82 -20.08 12.68 -2.77
CA ASP A 82 -21.18 12.60 -3.74
C ASP A 82 -22.54 12.93 -3.10
N GLU A 83 -23.61 12.92 -3.91
CA GLU A 83 -24.99 13.16 -3.46
C GLU A 83 -25.52 12.13 -2.45
N LYS A 84 -24.83 10.99 -2.29
CA LYS A 84 -25.19 9.89 -1.38
C LYS A 84 -24.29 9.86 -0.13
N ASP A 85 -23.64 10.97 0.18
CA ASP A 85 -22.72 11.12 1.31
C ASP A 85 -21.52 10.14 1.27
N ARG A 86 -21.13 9.73 0.05
CA ARG A 86 -19.97 8.86 -0.15
C ARG A 86 -18.74 9.68 -0.46
N LYS A 87 -17.70 9.50 0.37
CA LYS A 87 -16.39 10.13 0.19
C LYS A 87 -15.54 9.37 -0.84
N TYR A 88 -15.20 10.05 -1.92
CA TYR A 88 -14.26 9.61 -2.97
C TYR A 88 -12.92 10.30 -2.78
N TYR A 89 -11.85 9.62 -3.18
CA TYR A 89 -10.47 10.10 -3.10
C TYR A 89 -9.80 10.00 -4.46
N GLU A 90 -8.93 10.96 -4.73
CA GLU A 90 -8.07 11.01 -5.92
C GLU A 90 -6.71 11.63 -5.58
N LEU A 91 -5.71 11.42 -6.45
CA LEU A 91 -4.40 12.05 -6.26
C LEU A 91 -4.48 13.56 -6.43
N SER A 92 -3.91 14.29 -5.47
CA SER A 92 -3.70 15.74 -5.62
C SER A 92 -2.61 16.01 -6.67
N LYS A 93 -2.47 17.27 -7.10
CA LYS A 93 -1.35 17.70 -7.95
C LYS A 93 0.01 17.41 -7.28
N ASN A 94 0.10 17.60 -5.96
CA ASN A 94 1.30 17.29 -5.19
C ASN A 94 1.49 15.78 -5.04
N GLY A 95 0.42 15.02 -4.84
CA GLY A 95 0.44 13.56 -4.80
C GLY A 95 1.00 12.94 -6.08
N LYS A 96 0.61 13.44 -7.25
CA LYS A 96 1.15 12.97 -8.54
C LYS A 96 2.66 13.20 -8.64
N LYS A 97 3.15 14.37 -8.21
CA LYS A 97 4.59 14.68 -8.20
C LYS A 97 5.35 13.82 -7.19
N PHE A 98 4.80 13.68 -6.00
CA PHE A 98 5.38 12.84 -4.94
C PHE A 98 5.46 11.39 -5.38
N LEU A 99 4.40 10.84 -5.98
CA LEU A 99 4.37 9.47 -6.46
C LEU A 99 5.44 9.21 -7.53
N ALA A 100 5.70 10.17 -8.43
CA ALA A 100 6.78 10.03 -9.42
C ALA A 100 8.16 9.94 -8.76
N GLN A 101 8.42 10.72 -7.70
CA GLN A 101 9.67 10.63 -6.93
C GLN A 101 9.75 9.33 -6.13
N LEU A 102 8.63 8.91 -5.51
CA LEU A 102 8.54 7.67 -4.77
C LEU A 102 8.83 6.45 -5.65
N ASP A 103 8.32 6.43 -6.88
CA ASP A 103 8.57 5.35 -7.84
C ASP A 103 10.05 5.21 -8.19
N ILE A 104 10.74 6.35 -8.40
CA ILE A 104 12.19 6.39 -8.59
C ILE A 104 12.91 5.82 -7.36
N SER A 105 12.59 6.29 -6.15
CA SER A 105 13.23 5.80 -4.92
C SER A 105 12.98 4.31 -4.67
N ILE A 106 11.80 3.79 -4.98
CA ILE A 106 11.50 2.36 -4.88
C ILE A 106 12.38 1.57 -5.86
N LYS A 107 12.47 2.03 -7.11
CA LYS A 107 13.30 1.39 -8.14
C LYS A 107 14.77 1.34 -7.70
N GLU A 108 15.35 2.47 -7.31
CA GLU A 108 16.73 2.56 -6.82
C GLU A 108 16.97 1.61 -5.63
N PHE A 109 16.06 1.58 -4.66
CA PHE A 109 16.17 0.67 -3.53
C PHE A 109 16.14 -0.80 -3.94
N THR A 110 15.25 -1.17 -4.87
CA THR A 110 15.18 -2.55 -5.36
C THR A 110 16.41 -2.97 -6.16
N GLU A 111 17.04 -2.05 -6.88
CA GLU A 111 18.30 -2.28 -7.59
C GLU A 111 19.44 -2.55 -6.59
N VAL A 112 19.59 -1.72 -5.56
CA VAL A 112 20.59 -1.95 -4.49
C VAL A 112 20.43 -3.33 -3.83
N ILE A 113 19.19 -3.74 -3.54
CA ILE A 113 18.92 -5.06 -2.96
C ILE A 113 19.22 -6.18 -3.96
N SER A 114 18.99 -5.96 -5.26
CA SER A 114 19.34 -6.93 -6.30
C SER A 114 20.84 -7.13 -6.40
N ASP A 115 21.62 -6.05 -6.39
CA ASP A 115 23.08 -6.08 -6.51
C ASP A 115 23.76 -6.76 -5.31
N ILE A 116 23.18 -6.64 -4.10
CA ILE A 116 23.68 -7.35 -2.91
C ILE A 116 23.42 -8.86 -2.99
N ARG A 117 22.40 -9.28 -3.76
CA ARG A 117 21.96 -10.68 -3.85
C ARG A 117 22.61 -11.45 -5.00
N SER A 118 23.22 -10.76 -5.96
CA SER A 118 23.98 -11.35 -7.07
C SER A 118 25.36 -11.81 -6.64
#